data_AF-A0A7C0Y698-F1
#
_entry.id   AF-A0A7C0Y698-F1
#
_cell.length_a   1.000
_cell.length_b   1.000
_cell.length_c   1.000
_cell.angle_alpha   90.00
_cell.angle_beta   90.00
_cell.angle_gamma   90.00
#
_symmetry.space_group_name_H-M   'P 1'
#
loop_
_entity.id
_entity.type
_entity.pdbx_description
1 polymer ?
#
loop_
_entity_poly.entity_id
_entity_poly.type
_entity_poly.pdbx_seq_one_letter_code
_entity_poly.pdbx_strand_id
1 'polypeptide(L)'
;MRGREPFGYVIGIDASKVTLNLKDTHRGHFAAHRDGISAVTEINHLFGVEDGPRILILKVISLNFVEPKEVHKAVGPKTRIEPEPLRQLNAVVVGYIEKHEGKLKFTADSLVSPALGAEAFPLSEEEIRAIFSSQKKTLEIILGYHPKTGMEVKVDLNTLLSKHVAVLGSTGHGKTCFTASIIQQILKKFNRPRIVIFDINGEFLKALEVYGEIGKEIKYTELGNNFKIPYYALGRYGLQRLLLPSEKTQRPALNFALDHLSYVKWFSEDKGAGLVDDSYPCFFDDCRDDKATEAGNNLEKLCKKEVELAEEWPHFGALACLIVDNYCLEKTSEGTFRRSEFKYKSISPLINRIHRLIDDERFTSIIDINGGKYYEYDLPLSWERKVNF
;
A
#
# COMPACT_ATOMS: atom_id res chain seq x y z
N MET A 1 21.51 -39.12 7.37
CA MET A 1 20.94 -39.55 8.67
C MET A 1 21.97 -40.25 9.55
N ARG A 2 22.86 -41.13 9.07
CA ARG A 2 23.96 -41.66 9.91
C ARG A 2 24.83 -40.51 10.47
N GLY A 3 24.86 -40.35 11.80
CA GLY A 3 25.74 -39.40 12.51
C GLY A 3 25.08 -38.13 13.08
N ARG A 4 23.74 -38.04 13.16
CA ARG A 4 23.05 -36.94 13.88
C ARG A 4 22.38 -37.49 15.13
N GLU A 5 22.53 -36.79 16.26
CA GLU A 5 21.82 -37.16 17.48
C GLU A 5 20.42 -36.52 17.49
N PRO A 6 19.35 -37.31 17.67
CA PRO A 6 18.00 -36.80 17.79
C PRO A 6 17.84 -36.03 19.10
N PHE A 7 17.31 -34.81 19.02
CA PHE A 7 17.14 -33.96 20.21
C PHE A 7 15.76 -34.03 20.86
N GLY A 8 14.77 -34.56 20.14
CA GLY A 8 13.40 -34.70 20.60
C GLY A 8 12.60 -35.66 19.74
N TYR A 9 11.33 -35.86 20.11
CA TYR A 9 10.40 -36.71 19.37
C TYR A 9 8.98 -36.16 19.41
N VAL A 10 8.20 -36.44 18.38
CA VAL A 10 6.82 -35.94 18.21
C VAL A 10 5.88 -36.65 19.18
N ILE A 11 5.10 -35.87 19.94
CA ILE A 11 4.10 -36.39 20.90
C ILE A 11 2.67 -35.96 20.60
N GLY A 12 2.48 -34.92 19.79
CA GLY A 12 1.16 -34.38 19.47
C GLY A 12 1.18 -33.65 18.15
N ILE A 13 0.06 -33.74 17.44
CA ILE A 13 -0.15 -33.11 16.14
C ILE A 13 -1.56 -32.53 16.17
N ASP A 14 -1.66 -31.22 15.94
CA ASP A 14 -2.91 -30.47 15.87
C ASP A 14 -2.88 -29.58 14.62
N ALA A 15 -3.50 -30.06 13.54
CA ALA A 15 -3.38 -29.49 12.20
C ALA A 15 -1.89 -29.33 11.77
N SER A 16 -1.42 -28.09 11.60
CA SER A 16 -0.03 -27.79 11.25
C SER A 16 0.89 -27.63 12.46
N LYS A 17 0.33 -27.60 13.67
CA LYS A 17 1.07 -27.47 14.93
C LYS A 17 1.53 -28.85 15.39
N VAL A 18 2.80 -28.95 15.73
CA VAL A 18 3.45 -30.18 16.20
C VAL A 18 4.04 -29.91 17.57
N THR A 19 3.74 -30.80 18.51
CA THR A 19 4.30 -30.77 19.86
C THR A 19 5.34 -31.88 19.97
N LEU A 20 6.53 -31.53 20.44
CA LEU A 20 7.64 -32.45 20.65
C LEU A 20 8.09 -32.44 22.10
N ASN A 21 8.47 -33.60 22.63
CA ASN A 21 9.23 -33.67 23.87
C ASN A 21 10.73 -33.64 23.55
N LEU A 22 11.49 -32.87 24.31
CA LEU A 22 12.95 -32.93 24.26
C LEU A 22 13.46 -34.18 24.98
N LYS A 23 14.54 -34.79 24.48
CA LYS A 23 15.21 -35.90 25.18
C LYS A 23 15.98 -35.37 26.39
N ASP A 24 16.07 -36.17 27.45
CA ASP A 24 16.75 -35.81 28.70
C ASP A 24 18.24 -35.50 28.52
N THR A 25 18.85 -36.05 27.47
CA THR A 25 20.24 -35.77 27.06
C THR A 25 20.42 -34.35 26.51
N HIS A 26 19.34 -33.69 26.09
CA HIS A 26 19.34 -32.34 25.53
C HIS A 26 18.60 -31.36 26.45
N ARG A 27 19.24 -31.03 27.57
CA ARG A 27 18.82 -29.96 28.50
C ARG A 27 19.25 -28.56 28.03
N GLY A 28 20.02 -28.45 26.95
CA GLY A 28 20.56 -27.19 26.41
C GLY A 28 19.79 -26.66 25.21
N HIS A 29 20.15 -25.47 24.74
CA HIS A 29 19.55 -24.85 23.56
C HIS A 29 20.10 -25.39 22.22
N PHE A 30 21.10 -26.27 22.29
CA PHE A 30 21.94 -26.65 21.17
C PHE A 30 22.03 -28.18 21.00
N ALA A 31 22.13 -28.64 19.76
CA ALA A 31 22.37 -30.03 19.39
C ALA A 31 23.52 -30.12 18.36
N ALA A 32 24.30 -31.19 18.45
CA ALA A 32 25.45 -31.42 17.57
C ALA A 32 25.05 -32.16 16.28
N HIS A 33 25.71 -31.83 15.18
CA HIS A 33 25.67 -32.55 13.91
C HIS A 33 27.04 -32.51 13.22
N ARG A 34 27.16 -33.19 12.08
CA ARG A 34 28.40 -33.33 11.31
C ARG A 34 29.10 -32.00 10.99
N ASP A 35 28.34 -30.92 10.87
CA ASP A 35 28.87 -29.61 10.46
C ASP A 35 29.04 -28.64 11.64
N GLY A 36 28.77 -29.09 12.89
CA GLY A 36 28.98 -28.29 14.10
C GLY A 36 27.84 -28.39 15.12
N ILE A 37 27.61 -27.30 15.84
CA ILE A 37 26.58 -27.20 16.89
C ILE A 37 25.51 -26.22 16.42
N SER A 38 24.25 -26.66 16.39
CA SER A 38 23.10 -25.87 15.97
C SER A 38 22.12 -25.64 17.11
N ALA A 39 21.58 -24.43 17.22
CA ALA A 39 20.48 -24.16 18.15
C ALA A 39 19.19 -24.82 17.65
N VAL A 40 18.53 -25.62 18.49
CA VAL A 40 17.35 -26.41 18.10
C VAL A 40 16.08 -26.06 18.89
N THR A 41 16.20 -25.25 19.94
CA THR A 41 15.06 -24.87 20.80
C THR A 41 14.77 -23.36 20.85
N GLU A 42 15.53 -22.55 20.11
CA GLU A 42 15.30 -21.10 20.02
C GLU A 42 14.08 -20.78 19.13
N ILE A 43 13.34 -19.72 19.48
CA ILE A 43 12.16 -19.28 18.72
C ILE A 43 12.58 -18.90 17.29
N ASN A 44 11.79 -19.35 16.30
CA ASN A 44 12.02 -19.23 14.87
C ASN A 44 13.10 -20.14 14.26
N HIS A 45 13.77 -20.98 15.04
CA HIS A 45 14.72 -21.94 14.48
C HIS A 45 14.03 -23.05 13.68
N LEU A 46 14.76 -23.57 12.70
CA LEU A 46 14.32 -24.67 11.85
C LEU A 46 15.00 -25.97 12.27
N PHE A 47 14.24 -27.06 12.28
CA PHE A 47 14.75 -28.41 12.51
C PHE A 47 14.06 -29.41 11.60
N GLY A 48 14.66 -30.59 11.44
CA GLY A 48 14.13 -31.67 10.61
C GLY A 48 13.41 -32.72 11.46
N VAL A 49 12.32 -33.28 10.94
CA VAL A 49 11.67 -34.50 11.46
C VAL A 49 11.64 -35.54 10.35
N GLU A 50 11.97 -36.79 10.70
CA GLU A 50 11.95 -37.89 9.74
C GLU A 50 10.53 -38.21 9.26
N ASP A 51 10.37 -38.32 7.93
CA ASP A 51 9.12 -38.71 7.28
C ASP A 51 9.42 -39.59 6.05
N GLY A 52 9.87 -40.82 6.31
CA GLY A 52 10.24 -41.78 5.27
C GLY A 52 11.34 -41.25 4.34
N PRO A 53 11.10 -41.07 3.03
CA PRO A 53 12.10 -40.53 2.10
C PRO A 53 12.27 -39.00 2.18
N ARG A 54 11.44 -38.33 2.96
CA ARG A 54 11.41 -36.87 3.12
C ARG A 54 11.94 -36.48 4.50
N ILE A 55 12.38 -35.23 4.59
CA ILE A 55 12.65 -34.57 5.86
C ILE A 55 11.64 -33.45 6.00
N LEU A 56 10.74 -33.54 6.96
CA LEU A 56 9.82 -32.45 7.27
C LEU A 56 10.57 -31.34 7.97
N ILE A 57 10.35 -30.10 7.53
CA ILE A 57 10.99 -28.91 8.08
C ILE A 57 9.99 -28.21 8.99
N LEU A 58 10.35 -28.12 10.26
CA LEU A 58 9.53 -27.52 11.28
C LEU A 58 10.20 -26.25 11.83
N LYS A 59 9.39 -25.26 12.17
CA LYS A 59 9.82 -24.00 12.78
C LYS A 59 9.34 -23.90 14.22
N VAL A 60 10.26 -23.63 15.13
CA VAL A 60 9.96 -23.43 16.56
C VAL A 60 9.10 -22.18 16.77
N ILE A 61 7.97 -22.36 17.47
CA ILE A 61 7.09 -21.29 17.90
C ILE A 61 7.34 -20.95 19.36
N SER A 62 7.38 -21.96 20.23
CA SER A 62 7.54 -21.75 21.67
C SER A 62 8.10 -22.98 22.37
N LEU A 63 8.61 -22.75 23.57
CA LEU A 63 9.09 -23.78 24.48
C LEU A 63 8.35 -23.65 25.82
N ASN A 64 7.78 -24.74 26.31
CA ASN A 64 7.03 -24.79 27.56
C ASN A 64 7.55 -25.91 28.44
N PHE A 65 7.50 -25.72 29.77
CA PHE A 65 7.56 -26.84 30.70
C PHE A 65 6.15 -27.40 30.89
N VAL A 66 6.04 -28.72 30.91
CA VAL A 66 4.81 -29.42 31.25
C VAL A 66 5.10 -30.28 32.45
N GLU A 67 4.37 -30.00 33.53
CA GLU A 67 4.37 -30.86 34.70
C GLU A 67 3.82 -32.24 34.29
N PRO A 68 4.48 -33.33 34.70
CA PRO A 68 3.96 -34.66 34.45
C PRO A 68 2.59 -34.77 35.11
N LYS A 69 1.55 -35.06 34.32
CA LYS A 69 0.21 -35.30 34.82
C LYS A 69 0.24 -36.56 35.69
N GLU A 70 0.46 -36.42 37.00
CA GLU A 70 0.12 -37.47 37.95
C GLU A 70 -1.41 -37.61 37.99
N VAL A 71 -1.94 -38.42 37.08
CA VAL A 71 -3.35 -38.82 37.13
C VAL A 71 -3.50 -39.72 38.35
N HIS A 72 -4.06 -39.17 39.41
CA HIS A 72 -4.47 -39.81 40.66
C HIS A 72 -4.48 -41.36 40.63
N LYS A 73 -3.39 -41.98 41.08
CA LYS A 73 -3.42 -43.31 41.71
C LYS A 73 -2.58 -43.25 42.97
N ALA A 74 -3.25 -42.96 44.09
CA ALA A 74 -2.70 -43.16 45.40
C ALA A 74 -2.39 -44.65 45.59
N VAL A 75 -1.10 -45.04 45.60
CA VAL A 75 -0.62 -46.25 46.27
C VAL A 75 0.81 -46.04 46.78
N GLY A 76 0.93 -45.94 48.11
CA GLY A 76 2.09 -46.45 48.87
C GLY A 76 3.33 -45.55 49.01
N PRO A 77 3.94 -45.47 50.21
CA PRO A 77 5.17 -44.71 50.41
C PRO A 77 6.39 -45.59 50.08
N LYS A 78 7.23 -45.12 49.15
CA LYS A 78 8.71 -45.12 49.20
C LYS A 78 9.27 -44.60 47.87
N THR A 79 10.29 -43.74 47.98
CA THR A 79 10.99 -42.99 46.91
C THR A 79 10.13 -41.98 46.13
N ARG A 80 9.96 -40.77 46.70
CA ARG A 80 9.62 -39.57 45.92
C ARG A 80 10.83 -39.20 45.06
N ILE A 81 10.89 -39.71 43.84
CA ILE A 81 11.62 -39.04 42.77
C ILE A 81 10.65 -37.93 42.34
N GLU A 82 10.97 -36.67 42.65
CA GLU A 82 10.21 -35.55 42.08
C GLU A 82 10.34 -35.66 40.56
N PRO A 83 9.24 -35.86 39.82
CA PRO A 83 9.35 -36.12 38.41
C PRO A 83 9.78 -34.83 37.71
N GLU A 84 10.92 -34.86 37.03
CA GLU A 84 11.44 -33.69 36.32
C GLU A 84 10.41 -33.21 35.28
N PRO A 85 10.14 -31.90 35.20
CA PRO A 85 9.16 -31.37 34.27
C PRO A 85 9.61 -31.61 32.83
N LEU A 86 8.70 -32.15 32.00
CA LEU A 86 8.97 -32.42 30.60
C LEU A 86 9.06 -31.10 29.84
N ARG A 87 10.06 -30.98 28.97
CA ARG A 87 10.21 -29.81 28.09
C ARG A 87 9.51 -30.08 26.78
N GLN A 88 8.47 -29.30 26.51
CA GLN A 88 7.71 -29.35 25.28
C GLN A 88 8.10 -28.21 24.34
N LEU A 89 8.42 -28.59 23.11
CA LEU A 89 8.66 -27.68 22.00
C LEU A 89 7.40 -27.66 21.13
N ASN A 90 6.81 -26.49 20.93
CA ASN A 90 5.76 -26.29 19.94
C ASN A 90 6.38 -25.78 18.66
N ALA A 91 6.07 -26.42 17.55
CA ALA A 91 6.55 -26.06 16.23
C ALA A 91 5.42 -26.10 15.21
N VAL A 92 5.67 -25.53 14.02
CA VAL A 92 4.79 -25.66 12.86
C VAL A 92 5.54 -26.22 11.67
N VAL A 93 4.85 -27.02 10.86
CA VAL A 93 5.38 -27.52 9.60
C VAL A 93 5.45 -26.38 8.58
N VAL A 94 6.63 -26.18 8.00
CA VAL A 94 6.89 -25.17 6.96
C VAL A 94 6.89 -25.80 5.57
N GLY A 95 7.27 -27.07 5.48
CA GLY A 95 7.44 -27.80 4.24
C GLY A 95 8.25 -29.06 4.43
N TYR A 96 8.77 -29.60 3.33
CA TYR A 96 9.63 -30.77 3.36
C TYR A 96 10.80 -30.63 2.38
N ILE A 97 11.89 -31.34 2.67
CA ILE A 97 13.01 -31.53 1.77
C ILE A 97 12.95 -32.94 1.20
N GLU A 98 13.05 -33.03 -0.13
CA GLU A 98 13.27 -34.27 -0.88
C GLU A 98 14.66 -34.27 -1.51
N LYS A 99 15.27 -35.44 -1.62
CA LYS A 99 16.51 -35.64 -2.38
C LYS A 99 16.17 -36.20 -3.76
N HIS A 100 16.40 -35.41 -4.81
CA HIS A 100 16.22 -35.84 -6.20
C HIS A 100 17.55 -35.72 -6.94
N GLU A 101 18.04 -36.80 -7.55
CA GLU A 101 19.29 -36.82 -8.35
C GLU A 101 20.51 -36.23 -7.61
N GLY A 102 20.61 -36.48 -6.30
CA GLY A 102 21.72 -35.97 -5.48
C GLY A 102 21.59 -34.51 -5.03
N LYS A 103 20.55 -33.78 -5.46
CA LYS A 103 20.26 -32.41 -5.01
C LYS A 103 19.11 -32.38 -4.00
N LEU A 104 19.25 -31.55 -2.98
CA LEU A 104 18.19 -31.29 -2.00
C LEU A 104 17.22 -30.25 -2.58
N LYS A 105 15.92 -30.56 -2.50
CA LYS A 105 14.83 -29.71 -2.98
C LYS A 105 13.86 -29.46 -1.84
N PHE A 106 13.69 -28.20 -1.46
CA PHE A 106 12.65 -27.77 -0.54
C PHE A 106 11.34 -27.48 -1.28
N THR A 107 10.24 -27.97 -0.72
CA THR A 107 8.87 -27.66 -1.15
C THR A 107 8.11 -27.09 0.04
N ALA A 108 7.57 -25.87 -0.10
CA ALA A 108 6.75 -25.25 0.92
C ALA A 108 5.36 -25.92 0.94
N ASP A 109 5.03 -26.56 2.05
CA ASP A 109 3.78 -27.28 2.26
C ASP A 109 3.51 -27.43 3.76
N SER A 110 2.55 -26.69 4.28
CA SER A 110 2.18 -26.71 5.70
C SER A 110 1.13 -27.75 6.03
N LEU A 111 0.64 -28.52 5.05
CA LEU A 111 -0.44 -29.49 5.24
C LEU A 111 0.09 -30.90 5.58
N VAL A 112 1.39 -31.13 5.40
CA VAL A 112 2.01 -32.42 5.75
C VAL A 112 2.19 -32.49 7.26
N SER A 113 1.97 -33.67 7.83
CA SER A 113 2.16 -33.93 9.26
C SER A 113 3.17 -35.06 9.48
N PRO A 114 4.07 -34.93 10.48
CA PRO A 114 4.98 -36.02 10.84
C PRO A 114 4.22 -37.19 11.48
N ALA A 115 4.87 -38.35 11.63
CA ALA A 115 4.35 -39.43 12.45
C ALA A 115 4.52 -39.12 13.96
N LEU A 116 3.59 -39.62 14.79
CA LEU A 116 3.79 -39.65 16.23
C LEU A 116 5.00 -40.54 16.56
N GLY A 117 5.85 -40.06 17.48
CA GLY A 117 7.11 -40.72 17.85
C GLY A 117 8.27 -40.47 16.88
N ALA A 118 8.06 -39.77 15.76
CA ALA A 118 9.14 -39.43 14.83
C ALA A 118 10.20 -38.57 15.53
N GLU A 119 11.47 -38.85 15.24
CA GLU A 119 12.60 -38.16 15.85
C GLU A 119 12.90 -36.82 15.16
N ALA A 120 13.31 -35.84 15.96
CA ALA A 120 13.70 -34.50 15.52
C ALA A 120 15.22 -34.31 15.56
N PHE A 121 15.77 -33.69 14.53
CA PHE A 121 17.21 -33.54 14.31
C PHE A 121 17.60 -32.12 13.88
N PRO A 122 18.82 -31.65 14.23
CA PRO A 122 19.37 -30.43 13.66
C PRO A 122 19.54 -30.55 12.14
N LEU A 123 19.33 -29.44 11.43
CA LEU A 123 19.57 -29.34 9.99
C LEU A 123 21.05 -29.08 9.70
N SER A 124 21.58 -29.76 8.69
CA SER A 124 22.90 -29.46 8.10
C SER A 124 22.89 -28.15 7.31
N GLU A 125 24.06 -27.58 7.05
CA GLU A 125 24.17 -26.37 6.23
C GLU A 125 23.58 -26.56 4.83
N GLU A 126 23.74 -27.73 4.23
CA GLU A 126 23.19 -28.04 2.89
C GLU A 126 21.66 -28.02 2.89
N GLU A 127 21.02 -28.54 3.95
CA GLU A 127 19.56 -28.54 4.10
C GLU A 127 19.04 -27.12 4.36
N ILE A 128 19.72 -26.33 5.21
CA ILE A 128 19.36 -24.93 5.43
C ILE A 128 19.50 -24.13 4.13
N ARG A 129 20.58 -24.34 3.37
CA ARG A 129 20.75 -23.73 2.03
C ARG A 129 19.62 -24.13 1.10
N ALA A 130 19.20 -25.40 1.08
CA ALA A 130 18.11 -25.87 0.22
C ALA A 130 16.78 -25.17 0.52
N ILE A 131 16.50 -24.81 1.78
CA ILE A 131 15.30 -24.08 2.19
C ILE A 131 15.31 -22.63 1.69
N PHE A 132 16.47 -21.96 1.77
CA PHE A 132 16.59 -20.56 1.35
C PHE A 132 16.94 -20.38 -0.14
N SER A 133 17.41 -21.43 -0.82
CA SER A 133 17.68 -21.43 -2.26
C SER A 133 16.36 -21.62 -3.03
N SER A 134 15.92 -20.62 -3.79
CA SER A 134 14.76 -20.79 -4.68
C SER A 134 15.19 -21.25 -6.07
N GLN A 135 14.38 -22.15 -6.66
CA GLN A 135 14.78 -23.06 -7.74
C GLN A 135 14.70 -22.47 -9.15
N LYS A 136 14.05 -21.32 -9.32
CA LYS A 136 13.94 -20.62 -10.60
C LYS A 136 13.92 -19.14 -10.31
N LYS A 137 15.06 -18.47 -10.50
CA LYS A 137 15.12 -17.03 -10.32
C LYS A 137 15.72 -16.41 -11.56
N THR A 138 14.90 -15.65 -12.25
CA THR A 138 15.34 -14.87 -13.41
C THR A 138 15.99 -13.58 -12.92
N LEU A 139 15.49 -13.03 -11.80
CA LEU A 139 15.89 -11.73 -11.27
C LEU A 139 15.94 -11.80 -9.73
N GLU A 140 17.09 -12.15 -9.17
CA GLU A 140 17.24 -12.20 -7.71
C GLU A 140 17.38 -10.81 -7.08
N ILE A 141 16.86 -10.62 -5.88
CA ILE A 141 17.29 -9.54 -4.97
C ILE A 141 17.58 -10.12 -3.58
N ILE A 142 18.46 -9.46 -2.83
CA ILE A 142 18.85 -9.83 -1.47
C ILE A 142 17.97 -9.05 -0.49
N LEU A 143 17.21 -9.75 0.34
CA LEU A 143 16.40 -9.13 1.41
C LEU A 143 17.23 -8.88 2.68
N GLY A 144 18.29 -9.65 2.87
CA GLY A 144 19.16 -9.54 4.03
C GLY A 144 20.03 -10.78 4.18
N TYR A 145 20.60 -10.94 5.37
CA TYR A 145 21.49 -12.04 5.69
C TYR A 145 20.93 -12.83 6.88
N HIS A 146 21.02 -14.14 6.81
CA HIS A 146 20.63 -15.00 7.92
C HIS A 146 21.53 -14.73 9.13
N PRO A 147 20.98 -14.39 10.32
CA PRO A 147 21.77 -13.84 11.43
C PRO A 147 22.93 -14.70 11.93
N LYS A 148 22.82 -16.03 11.86
CA LYS A 148 23.84 -16.96 12.38
C LYS A 148 24.84 -17.43 11.33
N THR A 149 24.34 -17.71 10.14
CA THR A 149 25.13 -18.33 9.05
C THR A 149 25.68 -17.29 8.07
N GLY A 150 25.20 -16.04 8.14
CA GLY A 150 25.55 -14.99 7.18
C GLY A 150 25.04 -15.23 5.76
N MET A 151 24.23 -16.26 5.53
CA MET A 151 23.77 -16.61 4.18
C MET A 151 22.79 -15.57 3.63
N GLU A 152 22.93 -15.24 2.35
CA GLU A 152 22.04 -14.31 1.66
C GLU A 152 20.62 -14.87 1.57
N VAL A 153 19.65 -14.12 2.10
CA VAL A 153 18.22 -14.41 1.92
C VAL A 153 17.78 -13.74 0.62
N LYS A 154 17.64 -14.53 -0.44
CA LYS A 154 17.32 -14.04 -1.78
C LYS A 154 15.90 -14.37 -2.20
N VAL A 155 15.20 -13.41 -2.78
CA VAL A 155 13.88 -13.62 -3.41
C VAL A 155 13.93 -13.29 -4.89
N ASP A 156 13.07 -13.92 -5.68
CA ASP A 156 12.84 -13.53 -7.07
C ASP A 156 11.98 -12.25 -7.10
N LEU A 157 12.47 -11.24 -7.81
CA LEU A 157 11.84 -9.92 -7.86
C LEU A 157 10.45 -9.96 -8.47
N ASN A 158 10.23 -10.77 -9.52
CA ASN A 158 8.92 -10.89 -10.15
C ASN A 158 7.90 -11.49 -9.18
N THR A 159 8.33 -12.51 -8.44
CA THR A 159 7.50 -13.13 -7.39
C THR A 159 7.18 -12.13 -6.26
N LEU A 160 8.15 -11.30 -5.87
CA LEU A 160 7.96 -10.29 -4.84
C LEU A 160 6.99 -9.18 -5.29
N LEU A 161 7.17 -8.62 -6.49
CA LEU A 161 6.38 -7.49 -6.97
C LEU A 161 4.97 -7.88 -7.44
N SER A 162 4.76 -9.12 -7.89
CA SER A 162 3.47 -9.61 -8.38
C SER A 162 2.39 -9.75 -7.30
N LYS A 163 2.75 -9.80 -6.01
CA LYS A 163 1.82 -10.06 -4.90
C LYS A 163 1.47 -8.83 -4.05
N HIS A 164 1.98 -7.65 -4.42
CA HIS A 164 2.09 -6.49 -3.53
C HIS A 164 2.87 -6.80 -2.24
N VAL A 165 3.57 -5.82 -1.68
CA VAL A 165 4.43 -6.02 -0.50
C VAL A 165 4.11 -4.99 0.55
N ALA A 166 3.94 -5.46 1.79
CA ALA A 166 3.85 -4.61 2.97
C ALA A 166 5.12 -4.77 3.81
N VAL A 167 5.81 -3.66 4.08
CA VAL A 167 6.97 -3.61 5.00
C VAL A 167 6.51 -2.97 6.30
N LEU A 168 6.39 -3.79 7.36
CA LEU A 168 5.83 -3.38 8.64
C LEU A 168 6.90 -3.39 9.73
N GLY A 169 6.79 -2.46 10.67
CA GLY A 169 7.70 -2.33 11.82
C GLY A 169 7.48 -1.01 12.55
N SER A 170 7.90 -0.94 13.81
CA SER A 170 7.81 0.31 14.59
C SER A 170 8.82 1.36 14.08
N THR A 171 8.73 2.60 14.56
CA THR A 171 9.71 3.65 14.25
C THR A 171 11.11 3.18 14.65
N GLY A 172 12.13 3.52 13.84
CA GLY A 172 13.51 3.10 14.06
C GLY A 172 13.86 1.66 13.68
N HIS A 173 12.89 0.83 13.28
CA HIS A 173 13.15 -0.59 12.92
C HIS A 173 13.65 -0.78 11.48
N GLY A 174 14.06 0.29 10.80
CA GLY A 174 14.70 0.19 9.49
C GLY A 174 13.77 -0.04 8.29
N LYS A 175 12.47 0.26 8.38
CA LYS A 175 11.51 0.14 7.24
C LYS A 175 12.01 0.86 5.99
N THR A 176 12.35 2.14 6.12
CA THR A 176 12.85 2.96 5.02
C THR A 176 14.18 2.42 4.48
N CYS A 177 15.10 2.04 5.38
CA CYS A 177 16.39 1.44 5.01
C CYS A 177 16.20 0.15 4.19
N PHE A 178 15.31 -0.74 4.63
CA PHE A 178 14.99 -1.98 3.94
C PHE A 178 14.39 -1.72 2.56
N THR A 179 13.38 -0.86 2.46
CA THR A 179 12.74 -0.51 1.18
C THR A 179 13.72 0.18 0.23
N ALA A 180 14.53 1.10 0.73
CA ALA A 180 15.57 1.77 -0.05
C ALA A 180 16.60 0.77 -0.57
N SER A 181 17.06 -0.19 0.25
CA SER A 181 17.99 -1.26 -0.18
C SER A 181 17.42 -2.09 -1.33
N ILE A 182 16.12 -2.41 -1.30
CA ILE A 182 15.45 -3.11 -2.41
C ILE A 182 15.45 -2.24 -3.67
N ILE A 183 15.05 -0.97 -3.57
CA ILE A 183 15.02 -0.03 -4.69
C ILE A 183 16.41 0.15 -5.30
N GLN A 184 17.44 0.32 -4.47
CA GLN A 184 18.82 0.44 -4.88
C GLN A 184 19.30 -0.79 -5.68
N GLN A 185 18.92 -2.00 -5.26
CA GLN A 185 19.22 -3.21 -6.03
C GLN A 185 18.50 -3.23 -7.38
N ILE A 186 17.26 -2.75 -7.47
CA ILE A 186 16.54 -2.61 -8.73
C ILE A 186 17.25 -1.60 -9.64
N LEU A 187 17.64 -0.43 -9.12
CA LEU A 187 18.36 0.59 -9.89
C LEU A 187 19.69 0.07 -10.46
N LYS A 188 20.42 -0.77 -9.71
CA LYS A 188 21.67 -1.41 -10.16
C LYS A 188 21.46 -2.46 -11.25
N LYS A 189 20.38 -3.24 -11.17
CA LYS A 189 20.13 -4.39 -12.06
C LYS A 189 19.42 -4.03 -13.35
N PHE A 190 18.60 -2.99 -13.34
CA PHE A 190 17.78 -2.61 -14.48
C PHE A 190 18.28 -1.32 -15.12
N ASN A 191 18.30 -1.29 -16.46
CA ASN A 191 18.74 -0.11 -17.18
C ASN A 191 17.76 1.06 -17.03
N ARG A 192 16.45 0.79 -17.14
CA ARG A 192 15.37 1.79 -17.14
C ARG A 192 14.17 1.41 -16.23
N PRO A 193 14.38 1.14 -14.94
CA PRO A 193 13.26 0.88 -14.02
C PRO A 193 12.42 2.15 -13.85
N ARG A 194 11.09 1.99 -13.78
CA ARG A 194 10.16 3.08 -13.44
C ARG A 194 9.66 2.87 -12.02
N ILE A 195 10.00 3.80 -11.13
CA ILE A 195 9.67 3.73 -9.70
C ILE A 195 9.09 5.09 -9.33
N VAL A 196 7.92 5.07 -8.69
CA VAL A 196 7.27 6.27 -8.14
C VAL A 196 7.23 6.12 -6.64
N ILE A 197 7.76 7.12 -5.93
CA ILE A 197 7.85 7.12 -4.46
C ILE A 197 7.10 8.34 -3.97
N PHE A 198 6.12 8.12 -3.07
CA PHE A 198 5.50 9.17 -2.30
C PHE A 198 6.26 9.31 -0.97
N ASP A 199 7.25 10.20 -0.95
CA ASP A 199 8.18 10.34 0.17
C ASP A 199 7.72 11.43 1.15
N ILE A 200 6.96 11.02 2.16
CA ILE A 200 6.41 11.93 3.18
C ILE A 200 7.50 12.53 4.08
N ASN A 201 8.57 11.78 4.35
CA ASN A 201 9.61 12.17 5.31
C ASN A 201 10.91 12.67 4.64
N GLY A 202 11.01 12.59 3.30
CA GLY A 202 12.21 12.96 2.55
C GLY A 202 13.39 11.99 2.73
N GLU A 203 13.17 10.78 3.23
CA GLU A 203 14.25 9.84 3.54
C GLU A 203 14.75 9.07 2.30
N PHE A 204 13.91 8.92 1.26
CA PHE A 204 14.26 8.17 0.06
C PHE A 204 15.11 8.99 -0.91
N LEU A 205 14.85 10.30 -1.04
CA LEU A 205 15.61 11.15 -1.95
C LEU A 205 17.11 11.07 -1.66
N LYS A 206 17.50 11.27 -0.39
CA LYS A 206 18.89 11.15 0.07
C LYS A 206 19.50 9.77 -0.15
N ALA A 207 18.70 8.71 -0.03
CA ALA A 207 19.18 7.34 -0.24
C ALA A 207 19.37 6.98 -1.72
N LEU A 208 18.78 7.76 -2.63
CA LEU A 208 18.72 7.44 -4.07
C LEU A 208 19.46 8.47 -4.94
N GLU A 209 19.74 9.68 -4.46
CA GLU A 209 20.41 10.75 -5.23
C GLU A 209 21.75 10.32 -5.84
N VAL A 210 22.52 9.49 -5.13
CA VAL A 210 23.82 8.94 -5.59
C VAL A 210 23.68 8.12 -6.89
N TYR A 211 22.50 7.60 -7.19
CA TYR A 211 22.25 6.88 -8.44
C TYR A 211 22.09 7.83 -9.64
N GLY A 212 21.80 9.11 -9.38
CA GLY A 212 21.79 10.16 -10.39
C GLY A 212 23.18 10.42 -10.97
N GLU A 213 24.22 10.38 -10.12
CA GLU A 213 25.62 10.58 -10.52
C GLU A 213 26.13 9.50 -11.50
N ILE A 214 25.54 8.29 -11.45
CA ILE A 214 25.87 7.18 -12.35
C ILE A 214 24.89 7.07 -13.52
N GLY A 215 24.21 8.16 -13.88
CA GLY A 215 23.41 8.29 -15.10
C GLY A 215 21.97 7.77 -15.00
N LYS A 216 21.42 7.56 -13.80
CA LYS A 216 19.98 7.30 -13.64
C LYS A 216 19.23 8.63 -13.65
N GLU A 217 18.16 8.71 -14.45
CA GLU A 217 17.27 9.87 -14.45
C GLU A 217 16.43 9.85 -13.17
N ILE A 218 16.78 10.71 -12.21
CA ILE A 218 16.03 10.91 -10.97
C ILE A 218 15.34 12.25 -11.06
N LYS A 219 14.01 12.23 -11.01
CA LYS A 219 13.18 13.42 -10.89
C LYS A 219 12.55 13.41 -9.50
N TYR A 220 12.70 14.51 -8.78
CA TYR A 220 11.98 14.74 -7.54
C TYR A 220 11.20 16.04 -7.65
N THR A 221 10.05 16.08 -6.99
CA THR A 221 9.17 17.24 -7.01
C THR A 221 8.60 17.39 -5.61
N GLU A 222 8.92 18.51 -4.98
CA GLU A 222 8.36 18.87 -3.68
C GLU A 222 7.02 19.57 -3.90
N LEU A 223 5.95 18.85 -3.56
CA LEU A 223 4.60 19.43 -3.53
C LEU A 223 4.54 20.47 -2.41
N GLY A 224 3.98 21.65 -2.71
CA GLY A 224 3.83 22.70 -1.70
C GLY A 224 4.86 23.81 -1.78
N ASN A 225 6.01 23.54 -2.39
CA ASN A 225 7.13 24.46 -2.46
C ASN A 225 7.43 24.83 -3.91
N ASN A 226 8.02 23.90 -4.68
CA ASN A 226 8.42 24.14 -6.06
C ASN A 226 7.33 23.79 -7.08
N PHE A 227 6.32 23.05 -6.66
CA PHE A 227 5.23 22.63 -7.55
C PHE A 227 3.91 22.58 -6.79
N LYS A 228 2.90 23.19 -7.40
CA LYS A 228 1.50 23.05 -7.00
C LYS A 228 0.78 22.24 -8.05
N ILE A 229 -0.03 21.27 -7.61
CA ILE A 229 -0.86 20.48 -8.53
C ILE A 229 -2.01 21.37 -8.99
N PRO A 230 -2.19 21.67 -10.28
CA PRO A 230 -3.33 22.43 -10.72
C PRO A 230 -4.64 21.72 -10.37
N TYR A 231 -5.64 22.42 -9.86
CA TYR A 231 -6.88 21.76 -9.39
C TYR A 231 -7.57 20.94 -10.50
N TYR A 232 -7.47 21.39 -11.75
CA TYR A 232 -8.01 20.70 -12.92
C TYR A 232 -7.29 19.37 -13.21
N ALA A 233 -6.03 19.22 -12.79
CA ALA A 233 -5.29 17.95 -12.84
C ALA A 233 -5.76 16.91 -11.81
N LEU A 234 -6.79 17.21 -11.01
CA LEU A 234 -7.52 16.17 -10.26
C LEU A 234 -8.56 15.47 -11.15
N GLY A 235 -8.95 16.09 -12.27
CA GLY A 235 -10.02 15.65 -13.17
C GLY A 235 -11.37 15.52 -12.48
N ARG A 236 -12.37 15.04 -13.23
CA ARG A 236 -13.73 14.86 -12.72
C ARG A 236 -13.79 14.01 -11.44
N TYR A 237 -13.16 12.85 -11.43
CA TYR A 237 -13.24 11.93 -10.30
C TYR A 237 -12.51 12.46 -9.06
N GLY A 238 -11.35 13.09 -9.24
CA GLY A 238 -10.61 13.69 -8.14
C GLY A 238 -11.38 14.86 -7.52
N LEU A 239 -11.93 15.76 -8.34
CA LEU A 239 -12.74 16.88 -7.87
C LEU A 239 -14.05 16.42 -7.19
N GLN A 240 -14.73 15.41 -7.72
CA GLN A 240 -15.89 14.81 -7.05
C GLN A 240 -15.53 14.17 -5.71
N ARG A 241 -14.37 13.50 -5.62
CA ARG A 241 -13.91 12.88 -4.37
C ARG A 241 -13.46 13.93 -3.34
N LEU A 242 -12.87 15.03 -3.79
CA LEU A 242 -12.46 16.16 -2.96
C LEU A 242 -13.67 16.91 -2.40
N LEU A 243 -14.67 17.18 -3.25
CA LEU A 243 -15.83 18.02 -2.91
C LEU A 243 -16.98 17.24 -2.27
N LEU A 244 -17.05 15.91 -2.41
CA LEU A 244 -18.04 15.02 -1.81
C LEU A 244 -19.51 15.46 -2.01
N PRO A 245 -19.95 15.76 -3.25
CA PRO A 245 -21.31 16.26 -3.49
C PRO A 245 -22.38 15.21 -3.15
N SER A 246 -23.54 15.65 -2.67
CA SER A 246 -24.72 14.80 -2.54
C SER A 246 -25.23 14.29 -3.90
N GLU A 247 -25.70 13.04 -3.94
CA GLU A 247 -26.04 12.34 -5.18
C GLU A 247 -27.13 13.03 -6.01
N LYS A 248 -28.21 13.48 -5.37
CA LYS A 248 -29.42 13.92 -6.08
C LYS A 248 -29.32 15.33 -6.68
N THR A 249 -28.61 16.23 -6.01
CA THR A 249 -28.68 17.67 -6.32
C THR A 249 -27.31 18.27 -6.62
N GLN A 250 -26.36 18.04 -5.72
CA GLN A 250 -25.03 18.65 -5.81
C GLN A 250 -24.19 18.00 -6.92
N ARG A 251 -24.27 16.69 -7.09
CA ARG A 251 -23.48 15.96 -8.10
C ARG A 251 -23.87 16.35 -9.54
N PRO A 252 -25.17 16.43 -9.92
CA PRO A 252 -25.55 16.96 -11.23
C PRO A 252 -25.08 18.40 -11.46
N ALA A 253 -25.22 19.28 -10.47
CA ALA A 253 -24.79 20.67 -10.59
C ALA A 253 -23.26 20.80 -10.75
N LEU A 254 -22.48 20.01 -9.99
CA LEU A 254 -21.03 19.95 -10.15
C LEU A 254 -20.63 19.37 -11.51
N ASN A 255 -21.31 18.34 -12.00
CA ASN A 255 -21.03 17.77 -13.31
C ASN A 255 -21.20 18.80 -14.42
N PHE A 256 -22.31 19.55 -14.38
CA PHE A 256 -22.54 20.66 -15.29
C PHE A 256 -21.39 21.68 -15.24
N ALA A 257 -20.99 22.09 -14.04
CA ALA A 257 -19.90 23.05 -13.90
C ALA A 257 -18.58 22.52 -14.48
N LEU A 258 -18.25 21.24 -14.25
CA LEU A 258 -17.06 20.59 -14.80
C LEU A 258 -17.09 20.45 -16.33
N ASP A 259 -18.27 20.27 -16.92
CA ASP A 259 -18.44 20.16 -18.39
C ASP A 259 -18.25 21.51 -19.10
N HIS A 260 -18.54 22.61 -18.41
CA HIS A 260 -18.55 23.96 -19.00
C HIS A 260 -17.42 24.86 -18.49
N LEU A 261 -16.56 24.35 -17.59
CA LEU A 261 -15.50 25.13 -16.96
C LEU A 261 -14.48 25.71 -17.97
N SER A 262 -14.27 25.03 -19.09
CA SER A 262 -13.36 25.47 -20.16
C SER A 262 -13.90 26.58 -21.06
N TYR A 263 -15.13 27.05 -20.83
CA TYR A 263 -15.77 28.12 -21.63
C TYR A 263 -15.96 29.40 -20.82
N VAL A 264 -15.44 29.44 -19.59
CA VAL A 264 -15.58 30.59 -18.71
C VAL A 264 -14.21 31.12 -18.28
N LYS A 265 -14.17 32.42 -18.01
CA LYS A 265 -13.03 33.10 -17.41
C LYS A 265 -13.38 33.63 -16.02
N TRP A 266 -12.35 33.88 -15.22
CA TRP A 266 -12.48 34.40 -13.87
C TRP A 266 -12.20 35.90 -13.82
N PHE A 267 -13.05 36.64 -13.11
CA PHE A 267 -12.90 38.07 -12.85
C PHE A 267 -12.49 38.27 -11.39
N SER A 268 -11.19 38.45 -11.16
CA SER A 268 -10.61 38.45 -9.81
C SER A 268 -11.10 39.58 -8.90
N GLU A 269 -11.33 40.77 -9.43
CA GLU A 269 -11.77 41.94 -8.64
C GLU A 269 -13.19 41.75 -8.10
N ASP A 270 -14.08 41.23 -8.93
CA ASP A 270 -15.50 41.02 -8.63
C ASP A 270 -15.80 39.68 -7.95
N LYS A 271 -14.83 38.77 -7.93
CA LYS A 271 -14.98 37.36 -7.50
C LYS A 271 -16.14 36.65 -8.22
N GLY A 272 -16.19 36.82 -9.54
CA GLY A 272 -17.22 36.21 -10.38
C GLY A 272 -16.65 35.54 -11.62
N ALA A 273 -17.50 34.82 -12.35
CA ALA A 273 -17.17 34.21 -13.63
C ALA A 273 -18.04 34.78 -14.77
N GLY A 274 -17.58 34.62 -16.00
CA GLY A 274 -18.33 34.97 -17.20
C GLY A 274 -17.79 34.21 -18.40
N LEU A 275 -18.44 34.33 -19.55
CA LEU A 275 -17.95 33.75 -20.79
C LEU A 275 -16.65 34.43 -21.24
N VAL A 276 -15.94 33.79 -22.15
CA VAL A 276 -14.66 34.29 -22.68
C VAL A 276 -14.78 35.70 -23.26
N ASP A 277 -15.88 35.97 -23.98
CA ASP A 277 -16.14 37.25 -24.63
C ASP A 277 -16.72 38.34 -23.71
N ASP A 278 -17.13 37.98 -22.49
CA ASP A 278 -17.77 38.93 -21.59
C ASP A 278 -16.76 39.97 -21.07
N SER A 279 -17.15 41.25 -21.00
CA SER A 279 -16.28 42.29 -20.44
C SER A 279 -16.33 42.37 -18.91
N TYR A 280 -17.30 41.71 -18.29
CA TYR A 280 -17.55 41.72 -16.84
C TYR A 280 -18.18 40.38 -16.42
N PRO A 281 -18.13 40.00 -15.13
CA PRO A 281 -18.76 38.76 -14.69
C PRO A 281 -20.27 38.88 -14.64
N CYS A 282 -20.95 37.79 -15.02
CA CYS A 282 -22.39 37.61 -14.88
C CYS A 282 -22.72 36.43 -13.95
N PHE A 283 -21.79 35.48 -13.77
CA PHE A 283 -21.95 34.33 -12.90
C PHE A 283 -21.40 34.59 -11.50
N PHE A 284 -22.21 34.31 -10.49
CA PHE A 284 -21.86 34.52 -9.09
C PHE A 284 -22.27 33.33 -8.22
N ASP A 285 -21.67 33.22 -7.04
CA ASP A 285 -21.91 32.11 -6.11
C ASP A 285 -22.79 32.49 -4.90
N ASP A 286 -23.39 33.68 -4.88
CA ASP A 286 -24.07 34.26 -3.71
C ASP A 286 -25.54 34.64 -3.93
N CYS A 287 -26.19 34.13 -4.98
CA CYS A 287 -27.62 34.35 -5.28
C CYS A 287 -28.09 35.81 -5.37
N ARG A 288 -27.19 36.77 -5.62
CA ARG A 288 -27.57 38.17 -5.89
C ARG A 288 -28.55 38.29 -7.06
N ASP A 289 -29.46 39.26 -7.03
CA ASP A 289 -30.38 39.49 -8.15
C ASP A 289 -29.72 40.17 -9.36
N ASP A 290 -28.56 40.81 -9.14
CA ASP A 290 -27.83 41.51 -10.20
C ASP A 290 -27.42 40.58 -11.34
N LYS A 291 -27.61 41.03 -12.59
CA LYS A 291 -27.29 40.30 -13.83
C LYS A 291 -27.90 38.89 -13.97
N ALA A 292 -28.94 38.55 -13.20
CA ALA A 292 -29.56 37.21 -13.26
C ALA A 292 -30.05 36.84 -14.68
N THR A 293 -30.69 37.80 -15.38
CA THR A 293 -31.15 37.60 -16.77
C THR A 293 -30.01 37.34 -17.74
N GLU A 294 -28.90 38.06 -17.59
CA GLU A 294 -27.72 37.88 -18.41
C GLU A 294 -27.02 36.54 -18.15
N ALA A 295 -26.89 36.14 -16.89
CA ALA A 295 -26.40 34.82 -16.50
C ALA A 295 -27.27 33.71 -17.11
N GLY A 296 -28.60 33.85 -17.06
CA GLY A 296 -29.52 32.91 -17.69
C GLY A 296 -29.31 32.79 -19.20
N ASN A 297 -29.17 33.92 -19.90
CA ASN A 297 -28.89 33.94 -21.33
C ASN A 297 -27.52 33.31 -21.66
N ASN A 298 -26.49 33.57 -20.86
CA ASN A 298 -25.16 32.99 -21.06
C ASN A 298 -25.12 31.50 -20.74
N LEU A 299 -25.90 31.01 -19.78
CA LEU A 299 -26.10 29.56 -19.57
C LEU A 299 -26.81 28.89 -20.75
N GLU A 300 -27.82 29.55 -21.35
CA GLU A 300 -28.48 29.04 -22.55
C GLU A 300 -27.47 28.91 -23.71
N LYS A 301 -26.55 29.88 -23.88
CA LYS A 301 -25.45 29.80 -24.87
C LYS A 301 -24.48 28.66 -24.57
N LEU A 302 -24.08 28.49 -23.31
CA LEU A 302 -23.20 27.38 -22.87
C LEU A 302 -23.82 26.02 -23.18
N CYS A 303 -25.11 25.83 -22.87
CA CYS A 303 -25.83 24.60 -23.17
C CYS A 303 -25.89 24.29 -24.67
N LYS A 304 -25.97 25.33 -25.52
CA LYS A 304 -25.98 25.20 -26.98
C LYS A 304 -24.58 25.08 -27.59
N LYS A 305 -23.51 25.25 -26.80
CA LYS A 305 -22.11 25.30 -27.25
C LYS A 305 -21.85 26.40 -28.28
N GLU A 306 -22.53 27.53 -28.13
CA GLU A 306 -22.36 28.73 -28.96
C GLU A 306 -21.29 29.67 -28.37
N VAL A 307 -20.25 29.12 -27.72
CA VAL A 307 -19.22 29.86 -26.99
C VAL A 307 -17.85 29.28 -27.33
N GLU A 308 -16.86 30.15 -27.52
CA GLU A 308 -15.47 29.75 -27.75
C GLU A 308 -14.82 29.21 -26.47
N LEU A 309 -13.76 28.40 -26.64
CA LEU A 309 -12.99 27.87 -25.52
C LEU A 309 -12.09 28.97 -24.92
N ALA A 310 -11.96 28.96 -23.60
CA ALA A 310 -11.01 29.82 -22.90
C ALA A 310 -9.57 29.38 -23.19
N GLU A 311 -8.65 30.34 -23.30
CA GLU A 311 -7.21 30.07 -23.44
C GLU A 311 -6.59 29.51 -22.15
N GLU A 312 -7.24 29.74 -21.00
CA GLU A 312 -6.77 29.34 -19.68
C GLU A 312 -7.90 28.75 -18.84
N TRP A 313 -7.57 27.77 -18.02
CA TRP A 313 -8.46 27.30 -16.95
C TRP A 313 -8.73 28.47 -15.99
N PRO A 314 -9.99 28.68 -15.58
CA PRO A 314 -10.33 29.75 -14.65
C PRO A 314 -9.88 29.38 -13.23
N HIS A 315 -9.92 30.37 -12.33
CA HIS A 315 -9.78 30.15 -10.90
C HIS A 315 -10.79 29.12 -10.38
N PHE A 316 -10.42 28.33 -9.36
CA PHE A 316 -11.23 27.25 -8.78
C PHE A 316 -12.62 27.71 -8.32
N GLY A 317 -12.74 28.98 -7.92
CA GLY A 317 -14.01 29.63 -7.57
C GLY A 317 -15.04 29.69 -8.71
N ALA A 318 -14.62 29.64 -9.98
CA ALA A 318 -15.54 29.59 -11.12
C ALA A 318 -16.46 28.36 -11.09
N LEU A 319 -16.01 27.25 -10.48
CA LEU A 319 -16.87 26.09 -10.24
C LEU A 319 -18.05 26.45 -9.34
N ALA A 320 -17.84 27.23 -8.28
CA ALA A 320 -18.91 27.65 -7.39
C ALA A 320 -19.94 28.50 -8.13
N CYS A 321 -19.50 29.50 -8.92
CA CYS A 321 -20.38 30.34 -9.72
C CYS A 321 -21.23 29.52 -10.71
N LEU A 322 -20.61 28.59 -11.44
CA LEU A 322 -21.32 27.72 -12.39
C LEU A 322 -22.31 26.77 -11.70
N ILE A 323 -21.95 26.20 -10.53
CA ILE A 323 -22.85 25.35 -9.76
C ILE A 323 -24.08 26.14 -9.31
N VAL A 324 -23.87 27.34 -8.78
CA VAL A 324 -24.95 28.18 -8.26
C VAL A 324 -25.88 28.61 -9.37
N ASP A 325 -25.36 29.20 -10.44
CA ASP A 325 -26.21 29.77 -11.46
C ASP A 325 -26.92 28.71 -12.30
N ASN A 326 -26.28 27.58 -12.60
CA ASN A 326 -26.97 26.47 -13.25
C ASN A 326 -28.14 25.91 -12.42
N TYR A 327 -27.97 25.83 -11.10
CA TYR A 327 -28.99 25.23 -10.24
C TYR A 327 -30.08 26.23 -9.81
N CYS A 328 -29.70 27.49 -9.55
CA CYS A 328 -30.57 28.47 -8.88
C CYS A 328 -31.33 29.37 -9.85
N LEU A 329 -30.87 29.55 -11.10
CA LEU A 329 -31.57 30.41 -12.04
C LEU A 329 -32.92 29.83 -12.47
N GLU A 330 -33.95 30.67 -12.44
CA GLU A 330 -35.32 30.35 -12.83
C GLU A 330 -35.83 31.42 -13.79
N LYS A 331 -36.43 30.97 -14.90
CA LYS A 331 -37.10 31.85 -15.86
C LYS A 331 -38.45 32.29 -15.30
N THR A 332 -38.70 33.59 -15.28
CA THR A 332 -39.97 34.18 -14.85
C THR A 332 -40.99 34.13 -15.97
N SER A 333 -42.25 34.40 -15.66
CA SER A 333 -43.34 34.54 -16.65
C SER A 333 -43.11 35.66 -17.66
N GLU A 334 -42.28 36.65 -17.30
CA GLU A 334 -41.94 37.81 -18.14
C GLU A 334 -40.74 37.53 -19.06
N GLY A 335 -40.16 36.33 -19.01
CA GLY A 335 -39.00 35.93 -19.81
C GLY A 335 -37.65 36.38 -19.25
N THR A 336 -37.63 37.08 -18.12
CA THR A 336 -36.41 37.41 -17.35
C THR A 336 -35.97 36.21 -16.49
N PHE A 337 -34.78 36.27 -15.91
CA PHE A 337 -34.34 35.27 -14.93
C PHE A 337 -34.16 35.87 -13.55
N ARG A 338 -34.37 35.04 -12.53
CA ARG A 338 -34.10 35.34 -11.11
C ARG A 338 -33.34 34.19 -10.47
N ARG A 339 -32.61 34.46 -9.39
CA ARG A 339 -31.92 33.41 -8.60
C ARG A 339 -32.81 32.96 -7.44
N SER A 340 -32.97 31.65 -7.29
CA SER A 340 -33.83 31.05 -6.26
C SER A 340 -33.05 30.77 -4.98
N GLU A 341 -33.24 31.61 -3.95
CA GLU A 341 -32.67 31.40 -2.61
C GLU A 341 -33.06 30.04 -2.01
N PHE A 342 -34.27 29.57 -2.29
CA PHE A 342 -34.74 28.26 -1.83
C PHE A 342 -33.89 27.13 -2.41
N LYS A 343 -33.58 27.18 -3.71
CA LYS A 343 -32.70 26.20 -4.36
C LYS A 343 -31.28 26.30 -3.83
N TYR A 344 -30.77 27.51 -3.61
CA TYR A 344 -29.42 27.74 -3.09
C TYR A 344 -29.14 26.97 -1.79
N LYS A 345 -30.12 26.91 -0.87
CA LYS A 345 -30.00 26.13 0.39
C LYS A 345 -29.62 24.65 0.17
N SER A 346 -29.96 24.07 -0.97
CA SER A 346 -29.65 22.66 -1.29
C SER A 346 -28.19 22.44 -1.73
N ILE A 347 -27.57 23.47 -2.31
CA ILE A 347 -26.20 23.40 -2.83
C ILE A 347 -25.19 24.17 -1.97
N SER A 348 -25.64 25.04 -1.07
CA SER A 348 -24.75 25.82 -0.19
C SER A 348 -23.75 24.98 0.61
N PRO A 349 -24.03 23.73 1.05
CA PRO A 349 -23.00 22.91 1.68
C PRO A 349 -21.84 22.54 0.75
N LEU A 350 -22.08 22.42 -0.55
CA LEU A 350 -21.03 22.19 -1.56
C LEU A 350 -20.24 23.49 -1.82
N ILE A 351 -20.93 24.62 -1.96
CA ILE A 351 -20.29 25.93 -2.16
C ILE A 351 -19.38 26.28 -0.98
N ASN A 352 -19.87 26.10 0.26
CA ASN A 352 -19.09 26.30 1.47
C ASN A 352 -17.83 25.40 1.54
N ARG A 353 -17.85 24.20 0.93
CA ARG A 353 -16.65 23.35 0.86
C ARG A 353 -15.64 23.90 -0.15
N ILE A 354 -16.10 24.41 -1.29
CA ILE A 354 -15.23 25.05 -2.28
C ILE A 354 -14.54 26.26 -1.63
N HIS A 355 -15.29 27.15 -0.96
CA HIS A 355 -14.72 28.29 -0.25
C HIS A 355 -13.73 27.87 0.83
N ARG A 356 -14.07 26.87 1.66
CA ARG A 356 -13.15 26.35 2.68
C ARG A 356 -11.83 25.84 2.09
N LEU A 357 -11.85 25.23 0.90
CA LEU A 357 -10.63 24.77 0.24
C LEU A 357 -9.85 25.94 -0.34
N ILE A 358 -10.53 26.94 -0.91
CA ILE A 358 -9.90 28.17 -1.42
C ILE A 358 -9.20 28.94 -0.29
N ASP A 359 -9.84 29.01 0.88
CA ASP A 359 -9.32 29.74 2.04
C ASP A 359 -8.31 28.94 2.89
N ASP A 360 -8.15 27.64 2.64
CA ASP A 360 -7.22 26.78 3.39
C ASP A 360 -5.79 26.93 2.84
N GLU A 361 -4.93 27.61 3.60
CA GLU A 361 -3.50 27.79 3.27
C GLU A 361 -2.77 26.46 3.05
N ARG A 362 -3.12 25.40 3.78
CA ARG A 362 -2.49 24.08 3.60
C ARG A 362 -2.92 23.47 2.27
N PHE A 363 -4.19 23.60 1.91
CA PHE A 363 -4.68 23.14 0.62
C PHE A 363 -4.04 23.92 -0.53
N THR A 364 -4.08 25.26 -0.48
CA THR A 364 -3.55 26.14 -1.52
C THR A 364 -2.02 26.17 -1.58
N SER A 365 -1.32 25.69 -0.54
CA SER A 365 0.11 25.40 -0.65
C SER A 365 0.37 24.27 -1.65
N ILE A 366 -0.44 23.20 -1.63
CA ILE A 366 -0.26 22.01 -2.47
C ILE A 366 -0.99 22.11 -3.82
N ILE A 367 -2.17 22.70 -3.85
CA ILE A 367 -3.05 22.79 -5.02
C ILE A 367 -3.02 24.21 -5.57
N ASP A 368 -2.80 24.35 -6.87
CA ASP A 368 -2.96 25.64 -7.55
C ASP A 368 -4.43 25.85 -7.90
N ILE A 369 -5.03 26.86 -7.27
CA ILE A 369 -6.42 27.25 -7.46
C ILE A 369 -6.59 28.37 -8.48
N ASN A 370 -5.52 28.98 -8.98
CA ASN A 370 -5.62 30.16 -9.85
C ASN A 370 -5.97 29.83 -11.29
N GLY A 371 -5.96 28.54 -11.65
CA GLY A 371 -6.12 28.11 -13.03
C GLY A 371 -4.77 28.06 -13.74
N GLY A 372 -4.76 28.26 -15.06
CA GLY A 372 -3.54 28.28 -15.85
C GLY A 372 -3.75 27.81 -17.28
N LYS A 373 -2.68 27.85 -18.09
CA LYS A 373 -2.74 27.55 -19.52
C LYS A 373 -3.40 26.21 -19.81
N TYR A 374 -4.33 26.26 -20.74
CA TYR A 374 -5.03 25.11 -21.26
C TYR A 374 -4.21 24.41 -22.37
N TYR A 375 -4.24 23.08 -22.42
CA TYR A 375 -3.80 22.33 -23.60
C TYR A 375 -4.93 21.49 -24.17
N GLU A 376 -5.05 21.41 -25.50
CA GLU A 376 -6.17 20.77 -26.19
C GLU A 376 -6.42 19.30 -25.76
N TYR A 377 -5.36 18.62 -25.33
CA TYR A 377 -5.42 17.25 -24.82
C TYR A 377 -6.05 17.10 -23.41
N ASP A 378 -6.23 18.19 -22.67
CA ASP A 378 -6.82 18.22 -21.33
C ASP A 378 -8.37 18.23 -21.35
N LEU A 379 -9.00 18.25 -22.54
CA LEU A 379 -10.46 18.14 -22.69
C LEU A 379 -10.95 16.75 -23.14
N PRO A 380 -12.13 16.31 -22.64
CA PRO A 380 -12.80 16.86 -21.46
C PRO A 380 -11.96 16.61 -20.19
N LEU A 381 -12.34 17.21 -19.06
CA LEU A 381 -11.78 17.01 -17.71
C LEU A 381 -11.96 15.55 -17.20
N SER A 382 -11.54 14.58 -18.00
CA SER A 382 -11.71 13.14 -17.83
C SER A 382 -10.42 12.43 -18.20
N TRP A 383 -9.93 11.62 -17.27
CA TRP A 383 -8.77 10.76 -17.48
C TRP A 383 -9.08 9.55 -18.38
N GLU A 384 -10.31 9.40 -18.88
CA GLU A 384 -10.75 8.24 -19.70
C GLU A 384 -10.18 8.19 -21.13
N ARG A 385 -9.10 8.92 -21.43
CA ARG A 385 -8.32 8.57 -22.62
C ARG A 385 -7.62 7.24 -22.33
N LYS A 386 -8.24 6.13 -22.79
CA LYS A 386 -7.55 4.87 -23.01
C LYS A 386 -6.36 5.16 -23.93
N VAL A 387 -5.20 5.42 -23.34
CA VAL A 387 -3.94 5.33 -24.07
C VAL A 387 -3.79 3.84 -24.37
N ASN A 388 -4.11 3.45 -25.60
CA ASN A 388 -3.70 2.15 -26.12
C ASN A 388 -2.17 2.16 -26.10
N PHE A 389 -1.60 1.48 -25.10
CA PHE A 389 -0.16 1.21 -25.03
C PHE A 389 0.23 0.12 -26.01
#